data_AF-A0A9W8UTW6-F1
#
_entry.id   AF-A0A9W8UTW6-F1
#
_cell.length_a   1.000
_cell.length_b   1.000
_cell.length_c   1.000
_cell.angle_alpha   90.00
_cell.angle_beta   90.00
_cell.angle_gamma   90.00
#
_symmetry.space_group_name_H-M   'P 1'
#
loop_
_entity.id
_entity.type
_entity.pdbx_description
1 polymer ?
#
loop_
_entity_poly.entity_id
_entity_poly.type
_entity_poly.pdbx_seq_one_letter_code
_entity_poly.pdbx_strand_id
1 'polypeptide(L)'
;MARPPSPIDQYRDYITFLYLNGASRSKIRHKLRKRHHIAVDLSTISRRIASWGLPRQQSRTIETPELVEAIRDLIFRVGLTEKQTLSVLQRQGWPITKRGLKRIRLHPDRRWVRRINSDEERLALLEKTEQVIVEMAQRSNAIAGYGRRFLQPYLRQQQQLWVPRDPLFEMYKIMFPNEVEMRKRMMRRKKGQFLVPGPNYQWCIDGHDKLKAYGFEIYAAIDAYSRNIIWFYVGHSATTAL
;
A
#
# COMPACT_ATOMS: atom_id res chain seq x y z
N MET A 1 -42.22 -20.10 -38.99
CA MET A 1 -42.71 -20.58 -37.68
C MET A 1 -41.97 -19.84 -36.57
N ALA A 2 -42.69 -19.24 -35.60
CA ALA A 2 -42.06 -18.57 -34.47
C ALA A 2 -41.37 -19.60 -33.56
N ARG A 3 -40.12 -19.33 -33.15
CA ARG A 3 -39.38 -20.19 -32.23
C ARG A 3 -40.12 -20.26 -30.89
N PRO A 4 -40.31 -21.45 -30.28
CA PRO A 4 -41.01 -21.55 -29.01
C PRO A 4 -40.34 -20.67 -27.94
N PRO A 5 -41.14 -20.03 -27.05
CA PRO A 5 -40.61 -19.19 -25.99
C PRO A 5 -39.66 -20.00 -25.11
N SER A 6 -38.52 -19.40 -24.75
CA SER A 6 -37.53 -20.11 -23.97
C SER A 6 -38.05 -20.24 -22.53
N PRO A 7 -37.85 -21.37 -21.84
CA PRO A 7 -38.26 -21.53 -20.43
C PRO A 7 -37.73 -20.43 -19.50
N ILE A 8 -36.63 -19.75 -19.89
CA ILE A 8 -36.06 -18.61 -19.16
C ILE A 8 -36.96 -17.38 -19.14
N ASP A 9 -37.84 -17.21 -20.14
CA ASP A 9 -38.67 -16.02 -20.31
C ASP A 9 -39.75 -15.92 -19.22
N GLN A 10 -40.18 -17.07 -18.68
CA GLN A 10 -41.08 -17.16 -17.52
C GLN A 10 -40.45 -16.59 -16.23
N TYR A 11 -39.13 -16.50 -16.17
CA TYR A 11 -38.37 -16.03 -15.01
C TYR A 11 -37.76 -14.65 -15.24
N ARG A 12 -38.30 -13.87 -16.20
CA ARG A 12 -37.83 -12.52 -16.53
C ARG A 12 -37.72 -11.63 -15.29
N ASP A 13 -38.75 -11.58 -14.45
CA ASP A 13 -38.79 -10.68 -13.29
C ASP A 13 -37.76 -11.08 -12.23
N TYR A 14 -37.63 -12.39 -11.98
CA TYR A 14 -36.62 -12.92 -11.07
C TYR A 14 -35.19 -12.62 -11.55
N ILE A 15 -34.92 -12.81 -12.84
CA ILE A 15 -33.60 -12.53 -13.44
C ILE A 15 -33.32 -11.03 -13.43
N THR A 16 -34.33 -10.21 -13.75
CA THR A 16 -34.24 -8.74 -13.73
C THR A 16 -33.91 -8.26 -12.32
N PHE A 17 -34.62 -8.74 -11.31
CA PHE A 17 -34.34 -8.44 -9.91
C PHE A 17 -32.91 -8.81 -9.53
N LEU A 18 -32.46 -10.03 -9.81
CA LEU A 18 -31.09 -10.45 -9.50
C LEU A 18 -30.03 -9.61 -10.22
N TYR A 19 -30.28 -9.29 -11.49
CA TYR A 19 -29.36 -8.54 -12.31
C TYR A 19 -29.24 -7.08 -11.85
N LEU A 20 -30.35 -6.41 -11.56
CA LEU A 20 -30.34 -5.04 -11.02
C LEU A 20 -29.72 -4.98 -9.62
N ASN A 21 -29.86 -6.03 -8.81
CA ASN A 21 -29.15 -6.19 -7.52
C ASN A 21 -27.66 -6.60 -7.65
N GLY A 22 -27.06 -6.44 -8.83
CA GLY A 22 -25.62 -6.67 -9.04
C GLY A 22 -25.18 -8.13 -9.07
N ALA A 23 -26.08 -9.11 -9.17
CA ALA A 23 -25.67 -10.51 -9.29
C ALA A 23 -24.98 -10.75 -10.64
N SER A 24 -23.81 -11.40 -10.61
CA SER A 24 -23.13 -11.79 -11.83
C SER A 24 -23.96 -12.79 -12.63
N ARG A 25 -23.79 -12.82 -13.96
CA ARG A 25 -24.48 -13.78 -14.86
C ARG A 25 -24.27 -15.24 -14.43
N SER A 26 -23.08 -15.57 -13.91
CA SER A 26 -22.80 -16.90 -13.34
C SER A 26 -23.59 -17.18 -12.06
N LYS A 27 -23.77 -16.18 -11.19
CA LYS A 27 -24.59 -16.29 -9.98
C LYS A 27 -26.08 -16.43 -10.33
N ILE A 28 -26.55 -15.70 -11.34
CA ILE A 28 -27.90 -15.83 -11.90
C ILE A 28 -28.12 -17.25 -12.42
N ARG A 29 -27.21 -17.76 -13.27
CA ARG A 29 -27.24 -19.15 -13.77
C ARG A 29 -27.31 -20.17 -12.63
N HIS A 30 -26.46 -20.01 -11.61
CA HIS A 30 -26.46 -20.90 -10.46
C HIS A 30 -27.80 -20.87 -9.70
N LYS A 31 -28.38 -19.70 -9.47
CA LYS A 31 -29.69 -19.54 -8.82
C LYS A 31 -30.83 -20.15 -9.64
N LEU A 32 -30.82 -19.96 -10.96
CA LEU A 32 -31.81 -20.56 -11.87
C LEU A 32 -31.75 -22.09 -11.84
N ARG A 33 -30.55 -22.67 -11.92
CA ARG A 33 -30.35 -24.12 -11.84
C ARG A 33 -30.78 -24.69 -10.49
N LYS A 34 -30.47 -23.99 -9.38
CA LYS A 34 -30.74 -24.47 -8.02
C LYS A 34 -32.22 -24.37 -7.62
N ARG A 35 -32.90 -23.28 -7.98
CA ARG A 35 -34.27 -22.98 -7.50
C ARG A 35 -35.37 -23.35 -8.48
N HIS A 36 -35.07 -23.31 -9.77
CA HIS A 36 -36.06 -23.47 -10.82
C HIS A 36 -35.70 -24.65 -11.75
N HIS A 37 -34.65 -25.41 -11.43
CA HIS A 37 -34.18 -26.58 -12.19
C HIS A 37 -33.90 -26.29 -13.68
N ILE A 38 -33.63 -25.03 -14.03
CA ILE A 38 -33.36 -24.62 -15.41
C ILE A 38 -31.86 -24.61 -15.67
N ALA A 39 -31.43 -25.44 -16.62
CA ALA A 39 -30.09 -25.40 -17.18
C ALA A 39 -30.05 -24.46 -18.40
N VAL A 40 -29.45 -23.28 -18.22
CA VAL A 40 -29.25 -22.30 -19.30
C VAL A 40 -27.78 -21.90 -19.40
N ASP A 41 -27.34 -21.70 -20.64
CA ASP A 41 -25.99 -21.19 -20.89
C ASP A 41 -25.88 -19.68 -20.59
N LEU A 42 -24.66 -19.22 -20.28
CA LEU A 42 -24.37 -17.81 -20.01
C LEU A 42 -24.65 -16.91 -21.22
N SER A 43 -24.49 -17.42 -22.44
CA SER A 43 -24.83 -16.70 -23.67
C SER A 43 -26.33 -16.45 -23.78
N THR A 44 -27.16 -17.40 -23.33
CA THR A 44 -28.63 -17.28 -23.34
C THR A 44 -29.08 -16.23 -22.34
N ILE A 45 -28.55 -16.25 -21.12
CA ILE A 45 -28.79 -15.20 -20.11
C ILE A 45 -28.38 -13.82 -20.65
N SER A 46 -27.19 -13.73 -21.28
CA SER A 46 -26.70 -12.45 -21.82
C SER A 46 -27.56 -11.91 -22.96
N ARG A 47 -27.97 -12.79 -23.89
CA ARG A 47 -28.88 -12.45 -24.98
C ARG A 47 -30.24 -11.97 -24.46
N ARG A 48 -30.77 -12.61 -23.42
CA ARG A 48 -32.06 -12.25 -22.82
C ARG A 48 -32.04 -10.92 -22.08
N ILE A 49 -30.99 -10.68 -21.29
CA ILE A 49 -30.76 -9.38 -20.66
C ILE A 49 -30.75 -8.26 -21.72
N ALA A 50 -30.10 -8.50 -22.87
CA ALA A 50 -30.07 -7.55 -23.97
C ALA A 50 -31.45 -7.38 -24.64
N SER A 51 -32.17 -8.47 -24.93
CA SER A 51 -33.51 -8.40 -25.54
C SER A 51 -34.56 -7.75 -24.63
N TRP A 52 -34.39 -7.86 -23.31
CA TRP A 52 -35.27 -7.21 -22.34
C TRP A 52 -34.92 -5.73 -22.09
N GLY A 53 -33.91 -5.18 -22.76
CA GLY A 53 -33.52 -3.79 -22.65
C GLY A 53 -32.97 -3.39 -21.28
N LEU A 54 -32.44 -4.35 -20.50
CA LEU A 54 -31.95 -4.06 -19.16
C LEU A 54 -30.67 -3.20 -19.20
N PRO A 55 -30.53 -2.19 -18.32
CA PRO A 55 -29.36 -1.31 -18.29
C PRO A 55 -28.09 -2.09 -17.95
N ARG A 56 -26.91 -1.51 -18.20
CA ARG A 56 -25.65 -2.13 -17.76
C ARG A 56 -25.54 -2.04 -16.24
N GLN A 57 -25.18 -3.15 -15.58
CA GLN A 57 -24.94 -3.20 -14.12
C GLN A 57 -23.86 -2.21 -13.64
N GLN A 58 -22.91 -1.87 -14.50
CA GLN A 58 -21.91 -0.85 -14.24
C GLN A 58 -21.92 0.12 -15.41
N SER A 59 -22.01 1.42 -15.10
CA SER A 59 -21.81 2.48 -16.07
C SER A 59 -20.40 2.38 -16.67
N ARG A 60 -20.26 2.88 -17.90
CA ARG A 60 -18.93 3.00 -18.49
C ARG A 60 -18.12 3.95 -17.60
N THR A 61 -16.88 3.57 -17.32
CA THR A 61 -15.94 4.46 -16.64
C THR A 61 -15.70 5.68 -17.52
N ILE A 62 -16.18 6.82 -17.04
CA ILE A 62 -15.89 8.14 -17.63
C ILE A 62 -14.55 8.58 -17.07
N GLU A 63 -13.66 9.03 -17.95
CA GLU A 63 -12.35 9.54 -17.56
C GLU A 63 -12.52 11.02 -17.23
N THR A 64 -12.57 11.34 -15.93
CA THR A 64 -12.54 12.73 -15.45
C THR A 64 -11.14 13.05 -14.92
N PRO A 65 -10.68 14.32 -14.97
CA PRO A 65 -9.37 14.70 -14.45
C PRO A 65 -9.14 14.30 -12.99
N GLU A 66 -10.18 14.43 -12.16
CA GLU A 66 -10.14 14.10 -10.73
C GLU A 66 -9.94 12.59 -10.52
N LEU A 67 -10.60 11.76 -11.34
CA LEU A 67 -10.43 10.31 -11.30
C LEU A 67 -9.02 9.92 -11.72
N VAL A 68 -8.48 10.57 -12.74
CA VAL A 68 -7.12 10.33 -13.24
C VAL A 68 -6.10 10.61 -12.12
N GLU A 69 -6.18 11.78 -11.48
CA GLU A 69 -5.28 12.13 -10.38
C GLU A 69 -5.47 11.23 -9.15
N ALA A 70 -6.70 10.89 -8.78
CA ALA A 70 -6.96 9.94 -7.70
C ALA A 70 -6.33 8.56 -7.97
N ILE A 71 -6.42 8.07 -9.21
CA ILE A 71 -5.77 6.82 -9.62
C ILE A 71 -4.26 6.94 -9.49
N ARG A 72 -3.66 8.04 -9.96
CA ARG A 72 -2.23 8.30 -9.90
C ARG A 72 -1.72 8.24 -8.47
N ASP A 73 -2.39 8.95 -7.58
CA ASP A 73 -2.02 9.04 -6.17
C ASP A 73 -2.14 7.71 -5.45
N LEU A 74 -3.25 6.98 -5.64
CA LEU A 74 -3.43 5.67 -5.02
C LEU A 74 -2.38 4.67 -5.50
N ILE A 75 -1.95 4.76 -6.76
CA ILE A 75 -0.95 3.86 -7.33
C ILE A 75 0.47 4.27 -6.92
N PHE A 76 0.85 5.53 -7.01
CA PHE A 76 2.25 5.94 -6.88
C PHE A 76 2.60 6.53 -5.52
N ARG A 77 1.73 7.35 -4.93
CA ARG A 77 1.96 7.92 -3.60
C ARG A 77 1.64 6.92 -2.49
N VAL A 78 0.46 6.28 -2.55
CA VAL A 78 0.02 5.30 -1.55
C VAL A 78 0.60 3.91 -1.82
N GLY A 79 0.82 3.55 -3.09
CA GLY A 79 1.42 2.26 -3.46
C GLY A 79 0.45 1.08 -3.58
N LEU A 80 -0.86 1.33 -3.65
CA LEU A 80 -1.89 0.28 -3.69
C LEU A 80 -1.82 -0.58 -4.96
N THR A 81 -2.03 -1.88 -4.84
CA THR A 81 -2.17 -2.76 -6.02
C THR A 81 -3.41 -2.40 -6.84
N GLU A 82 -3.47 -2.79 -8.11
CA GLU A 82 -4.62 -2.52 -8.98
C GLU A 82 -5.96 -2.98 -8.36
N LYS A 83 -5.96 -4.12 -7.65
CA LYS A 83 -7.14 -4.64 -6.94
C LYS A 83 -7.54 -3.73 -5.76
N GLN A 84 -6.55 -3.27 -4.99
CA GLN A 84 -6.78 -2.36 -3.87
C GLN A 84 -7.22 -0.98 -4.36
N THR A 85 -6.57 -0.41 -5.37
CA THR A 85 -6.95 0.87 -5.99
C THR A 85 -8.39 0.79 -6.50
N LEU A 86 -8.76 -0.27 -7.22
CA LEU A 86 -10.13 -0.47 -7.67
C LEU A 86 -11.12 -0.52 -6.49
N SER A 87 -10.79 -1.28 -5.44
CA SER A 87 -11.67 -1.39 -4.28
C SER A 87 -11.84 -0.06 -3.54
N VAL A 88 -10.78 0.75 -3.43
CA VAL A 88 -10.83 2.05 -2.76
C VAL A 88 -11.68 3.03 -3.58
N LEU A 89 -11.44 3.11 -4.88
CA LEU A 89 -12.20 3.99 -5.77
C LEU A 89 -13.70 3.63 -5.80
N GLN A 90 -14.03 2.33 -5.81
CA GLN A 90 -15.43 1.89 -5.76
C GLN A 90 -16.10 2.23 -4.42
N ARG A 91 -15.38 2.13 -3.29
CA ARG A 91 -15.91 2.55 -1.97
C ARG A 91 -16.13 4.06 -1.90
N GLN A 92 -15.31 4.83 -2.61
CA GLN A 92 -15.48 6.28 -2.76
C GLN A 92 -16.60 6.67 -3.73
N GLY A 93 -17.32 5.71 -4.30
CA GLY A 93 -18.47 5.95 -5.20
C GLY A 93 -18.09 6.16 -6.67
N TRP A 94 -16.83 6.01 -7.05
CA TRP A 94 -16.43 6.16 -8.44
C TRP A 94 -16.98 5.02 -9.32
N PRO A 95 -17.61 5.32 -10.47
CA PRO A 95 -18.08 4.32 -11.42
C PRO A 95 -16.92 3.71 -12.24
N ILE A 96 -15.97 3.08 -11.55
CA ILE A 96 -14.76 2.50 -12.15
C ILE A 96 -14.82 0.97 -12.23
N THR A 97 -14.42 0.47 -13.40
CA THR A 97 -14.26 -0.96 -13.66
C THR A 97 -12.79 -1.32 -13.75
N LYS A 98 -12.43 -2.59 -13.56
CA LYS A 98 -11.05 -3.06 -13.74
C LYS A 98 -10.48 -2.71 -15.12
N ARG A 99 -11.29 -2.85 -16.18
CA ARG A 99 -10.88 -2.47 -17.54
C ARG A 99 -10.72 -0.96 -17.69
N GLY A 100 -11.62 -0.18 -17.09
CA GLY A 100 -11.54 1.28 -17.05
C GLY A 100 -10.24 1.76 -16.38
N LEU A 101 -9.93 1.21 -15.21
CA LEU A 101 -8.68 1.48 -14.49
C LEU A 101 -7.44 1.17 -15.34
N LYS A 102 -7.40 -0.01 -15.99
CA LYS A 102 -6.29 -0.38 -16.88
C LYS A 102 -6.15 0.56 -18.07
N ARG A 103 -7.27 0.94 -18.70
CA ARG A 103 -7.27 1.86 -19.85
C ARG A 103 -6.73 3.24 -19.46
N ILE A 104 -7.17 3.81 -18.34
CA ILE A 104 -6.68 5.11 -17.86
C ILE A 104 -5.18 5.03 -17.54
N ARG A 105 -4.78 3.99 -16.79
CA ARG A 105 -3.41 3.79 -16.35
C ARG A 105 -2.43 3.55 -17.51
N LEU A 106 -2.83 2.74 -18.48
CA LEU A 106 -1.99 2.34 -19.62
C LEU A 106 -2.30 3.17 -20.88
N HIS A 107 -2.89 4.35 -20.71
CA HIS A 107 -3.08 5.28 -21.82
C HIS A 107 -1.72 5.60 -22.46
N PRO A 108 -1.61 5.66 -23.80
CA PRO A 108 -0.35 5.90 -24.50
C PRO A 108 0.46 7.08 -23.94
N ASP A 109 -0.21 8.20 -23.66
CA ASP A 109 0.44 9.43 -23.17
C ASP A 109 0.92 9.35 -21.71
N ARG A 110 0.33 8.45 -20.89
CA ARG A 110 0.58 8.39 -19.44
C ARG A 110 1.49 7.23 -19.06
N ARG A 111 1.17 6.05 -19.61
CA ARG A 111 1.87 4.78 -19.41
C ARG A 111 2.38 4.59 -17.98
N TRP A 112 1.46 4.56 -17.01
CA TRP A 112 1.77 4.48 -15.59
C TRP A 112 2.18 3.06 -15.17
N VAL A 113 3.49 2.80 -15.26
CA VAL A 113 4.10 1.52 -14.87
C VAL A 113 5.07 1.74 -13.70
N ARG A 114 5.10 0.79 -12.76
CA ARG A 114 6.05 0.80 -11.63
C ARG A 114 7.39 0.17 -11.97
N ARG A 115 7.44 -0.58 -13.07
CA ARG A 115 8.60 -1.33 -13.53
C ARG A 115 8.85 -0.92 -14.96
N ILE A 116 10.08 -0.52 -15.20
CA ILE A 116 10.57 -0.08 -16.49
C ILE A 116 11.42 -1.22 -17.06
N ASN A 117 11.10 -1.64 -18.28
CA ASN A 117 11.78 -2.75 -18.95
C ASN A 117 12.85 -2.28 -19.95
N SER A 118 12.77 -1.04 -20.45
CA SER A 118 13.79 -0.46 -21.32
C SER A 118 14.94 0.11 -20.50
N ASP A 119 16.17 -0.14 -20.90
CA ASP A 119 17.36 0.39 -20.22
C ASP A 119 17.46 1.92 -20.34
N GLU A 120 17.07 2.49 -21.48
CA GLU A 120 17.02 3.94 -21.70
C GLU A 120 16.07 4.64 -20.71
N GLU A 121 14.86 4.10 -20.56
CA GLU A 121 13.86 4.63 -19.63
C GLU A 121 14.33 4.50 -18.16
N ARG A 122 15.13 3.47 -17.85
CA ARG A 122 15.72 3.28 -16.51
C ARG A 122 16.81 4.29 -16.24
N LEU A 123 17.66 4.57 -17.22
CA LEU A 123 18.71 5.57 -17.11
C LEU A 123 18.12 6.97 -16.91
N ALA A 124 17.14 7.34 -17.73
CA ALA A 124 16.42 8.61 -17.59
C ALA A 124 15.73 8.75 -16.22
N LEU A 125 15.17 7.67 -15.68
CA LEU A 125 14.62 7.67 -14.31
C LEU A 125 15.70 7.91 -13.25
N LEU A 126 16.88 7.30 -13.40
CA LEU A 126 17.99 7.47 -12.48
C LEU A 126 18.55 8.89 -12.53
N GLU A 127 18.77 9.45 -13.71
CA GLU A 127 19.19 10.84 -13.89
C GLU A 127 18.21 11.81 -13.24
N LYS A 128 16.90 11.63 -13.48
CA LYS A 128 15.87 12.43 -12.82
C LYS A 128 15.92 12.29 -11.30
N THR A 129 16.18 11.08 -10.80
CA THR A 129 16.28 10.83 -9.35
C THR A 129 17.50 11.50 -8.76
N GLU A 130 18.64 11.46 -9.46
CA GLU A 130 19.87 12.13 -9.08
C GLU A 130 19.64 13.63 -8.96
N GLN A 131 19.05 14.27 -9.97
CA GLN A 131 18.72 15.69 -9.96
C GLN A 131 17.87 16.07 -8.74
N VAL A 132 16.83 15.28 -8.44
CA VAL A 132 15.97 15.51 -7.27
C VAL A 132 16.74 15.37 -5.97
N ILE A 133 17.63 14.37 -5.85
CA ILE A 133 18.45 14.19 -4.65
C ILE A 133 19.42 15.36 -4.47
N VAL A 134 20.05 15.83 -5.56
CA VAL A 134 20.96 16.99 -5.53
C VAL A 134 20.22 18.24 -5.09
N GLU A 135 19.08 18.54 -5.71
CA GLU A 135 18.24 19.70 -5.37
C GLU A 135 17.83 19.67 -3.89
N MET A 136 17.40 18.51 -3.40
CA MET A 136 17.00 18.40 -2.01
C MET A 136 18.17 18.47 -1.03
N ALA A 137 19.35 17.94 -1.40
CA ALA A 137 20.56 18.03 -0.60
C ALA A 137 21.03 19.49 -0.46
N GLN A 138 20.82 20.33 -1.49
CA GLN A 138 21.06 21.77 -1.40
C GLN A 138 20.11 22.46 -0.42
N ARG A 139 18.85 22.01 -0.33
CA ARG A 139 17.86 22.58 0.59
C ARG A 139 18.03 22.11 2.03
N SER A 140 18.45 20.87 2.25
CA SER A 140 18.56 20.26 3.57
C SER A 140 19.53 19.08 3.61
N ASN A 141 20.30 18.99 4.70
CA ASN A 141 21.19 17.85 4.95
C ASN A 141 20.47 16.57 5.41
N ALA A 142 19.13 16.54 5.47
CA ALA A 142 18.37 15.39 5.93
C ALA A 142 18.58 14.12 5.08
N ILE A 143 18.77 14.29 3.77
CA ILE A 143 18.88 13.17 2.81
C ILE A 143 20.16 12.37 2.96
N ALA A 144 21.25 13.04 3.33
CA ALA A 144 22.50 12.41 3.75
C ALA A 144 22.27 11.44 4.95
N GLY A 145 21.26 11.71 5.78
CA GLY A 145 20.87 10.87 6.92
C GLY A 145 19.95 9.69 6.58
N TYR A 146 19.19 9.74 5.48
CA TYR A 146 18.11 8.77 5.20
C TYR A 146 18.59 7.33 5.02
N GLY A 147 19.77 7.15 4.41
CA GLY A 147 20.34 5.84 4.14
C GLY A 147 19.37 4.88 3.42
N ARG A 148 19.55 3.57 3.65
CA ARG A 148 18.79 2.53 2.92
C ARG A 148 17.32 2.40 3.31
N ARG A 149 16.95 2.79 4.53
CA ARG A 149 15.59 2.55 5.04
C ARG A 149 14.63 3.67 4.67
N PHE A 150 15.09 4.91 4.61
CA PHE A 150 14.20 6.06 4.43
C PHE A 150 14.23 6.66 3.02
N LEU A 151 15.34 6.58 2.28
CA LEU A 151 15.47 7.25 0.98
C LEU A 151 14.45 6.76 -0.04
N GLN A 152 14.32 5.44 -0.22
CA GLN A 152 13.40 4.88 -1.21
C GLN A 152 11.92 5.15 -0.85
N PRO A 153 11.44 4.91 0.38
CA PRO A 153 10.08 5.28 0.76
C PRO A 153 9.79 6.77 0.56
N TYR A 154 10.74 7.63 0.94
CA TYR A 154 10.60 9.07 0.80
C TYR A 154 10.44 9.49 -0.66
N LEU A 155 11.32 9.03 -1.56
CA LEU A 155 11.22 9.32 -3.00
C LEU A 155 9.90 8.81 -3.61
N ARG A 156 9.41 7.66 -3.17
CA ARG A 156 8.12 7.12 -3.64
C ARG A 156 6.93 7.93 -3.16
N GLN A 157 6.91 8.33 -1.89
CA GLN A 157 5.75 9.01 -1.30
C GLN A 157 5.71 10.50 -1.65
N GLN A 158 6.85 11.18 -1.53
CA GLN A 158 6.91 12.63 -1.69
C GLN A 158 7.14 13.04 -3.15
N GLN A 159 7.94 12.27 -3.90
CA GLN A 159 8.31 12.61 -5.29
C GLN A 159 7.62 11.72 -6.32
N GLN A 160 6.84 10.72 -5.87
CA GLN A 160 6.18 9.73 -6.74
C GLN A 160 7.17 8.98 -7.66
N LEU A 161 8.45 8.90 -7.28
CA LEU A 161 9.51 8.25 -8.05
C LEU A 161 9.68 6.79 -7.64
N TRP A 162 9.35 5.87 -8.56
CA TRP A 162 9.39 4.42 -8.32
C TRP A 162 10.71 3.80 -8.75
N VAL A 163 11.79 4.21 -8.09
CA VAL A 163 13.15 3.73 -8.41
C VAL A 163 13.39 2.33 -7.80
N PRO A 164 13.97 1.40 -8.58
CA PRO A 164 14.44 0.12 -8.05
C PRO A 164 15.48 0.30 -6.94
N ARG A 165 15.51 -0.67 -6.02
CA ARG A 165 16.26 -0.55 -4.77
C ARG A 165 17.78 -0.51 -4.97
N ASP A 166 18.31 -1.44 -5.75
CA ASP A 166 19.76 -1.58 -5.89
C ASP A 166 20.39 -0.43 -6.67
N PRO A 167 19.88 -0.02 -7.85
CA PRO A 167 20.41 1.14 -8.59
C PRO A 167 20.38 2.43 -7.78
N LEU A 168 19.29 2.69 -7.04
CA LEU A 168 19.19 3.85 -6.16
C LEU A 168 20.28 3.86 -5.10
N PHE A 169 20.61 2.69 -4.53
CA PHE A 169 21.63 2.62 -3.48
C PHE A 169 23.06 2.60 -3.99
N GLU A 170 23.32 2.09 -5.19
CA GLU A 170 24.63 2.27 -5.80
C GLU A 170 24.86 3.75 -6.10
N MET A 171 23.89 4.43 -6.71
CA MET A 171 23.94 5.88 -6.92
C MET A 171 24.15 6.63 -5.60
N TYR A 172 23.38 6.31 -4.56
CA TYR A 172 23.52 6.97 -3.25
C TYR A 172 24.89 6.78 -2.60
N LYS A 173 25.55 5.62 -2.76
CA LYS A 173 26.91 5.40 -2.23
C LYS A 173 27.93 6.28 -2.94
N ILE A 174 27.75 6.50 -4.24
CA ILE A 174 28.63 7.35 -5.03
C ILE A 174 28.46 8.81 -4.62
N MET A 175 27.21 9.25 -4.41
CA MET A 175 26.90 10.63 -4.00
C MET A 175 27.30 10.94 -2.55
N PHE A 176 27.12 9.99 -1.62
CA PHE A 176 27.30 10.18 -0.18
C PHE A 176 28.22 9.09 0.44
N PRO A 177 29.48 8.99 -0.02
CA PRO A 177 30.39 7.92 0.42
C PRO A 177 30.76 8.04 1.90
N ASN A 178 30.93 9.27 2.40
CA ASN A 178 31.33 9.55 3.77
C ASN A 178 30.24 9.16 4.77
N GLU A 179 28.98 9.47 4.46
CA GLU A 179 27.79 9.19 5.26
C GLU A 179 27.55 7.69 5.36
N VAL A 180 27.76 6.98 4.25
CA VAL A 180 27.70 5.52 4.21
C VAL A 180 28.78 4.93 5.10
N GLU A 181 30.01 5.43 5.02
CA GLU A 181 31.14 4.93 5.81
C GLU A 181 30.96 5.23 7.31
N MET A 182 30.52 6.44 7.67
CA MET A 182 30.18 6.80 9.04
C MET A 182 29.11 5.87 9.61
N ARG A 183 28.04 5.56 8.86
CA ARG A 183 27.00 4.61 9.31
C ARG A 183 27.54 3.20 9.52
N LYS A 184 28.41 2.71 8.63
CA LYS A 184 29.07 1.40 8.81
C LYS A 184 29.91 1.39 10.08
N ARG A 185 30.67 2.45 10.36
CA ARG A 185 31.46 2.60 11.59
C ARG A 185 30.58 2.66 12.83
N MET A 186 29.49 3.43 12.81
CA MET A 186 28.55 3.52 13.94
C MET A 186 27.89 2.16 14.26
N MET A 187 27.53 1.36 13.25
CA MET A 187 26.97 0.02 13.47
C MET A 187 28.02 -0.98 13.99
N ARG A 188 29.30 -0.75 13.71
CA ARG A 188 30.42 -1.58 14.17
C ARG A 188 30.97 -1.17 15.53
N ARG A 189 30.25 -0.32 16.28
CA ARG A 189 30.60 -0.05 17.68
C ARG A 189 30.53 -1.36 18.46
N LYS A 190 31.71 -1.93 18.75
CA LYS A 190 31.83 -2.97 19.78
C LYS A 190 31.34 -2.32 21.06
N LYS A 191 30.28 -2.85 21.66
CA LYS A 191 29.97 -2.50 23.05
C LYS A 191 31.22 -2.84 23.84
N GLY A 192 31.86 -1.84 24.45
CA GLY A 192 32.96 -2.07 25.37
C GLY A 192 32.49 -3.00 26.48
N GLN A 193 33.43 -3.70 27.12
CA GLN A 193 33.11 -4.36 28.38
C GLN A 193 32.80 -3.26 29.40
N PHE A 194 31.58 -3.25 29.92
CA PHE A 194 31.19 -2.36 31.00
C PHE A 194 31.69 -2.97 32.31
N LEU A 195 32.98 -2.78 32.58
CA LEU A 195 33.64 -3.30 33.78
C LEU A 195 33.52 -2.27 34.89
N VAL A 196 33.02 -2.73 36.04
CA VAL A 196 32.96 -1.96 37.28
C VAL A 196 33.80 -2.70 38.35
N PRO A 197 34.46 -1.99 39.27
CA PRO A 197 35.38 -2.59 40.24
C PRO A 197 34.75 -3.58 41.24
N GLY A 198 33.46 -3.46 41.54
CA GLY A 198 32.78 -4.31 42.52
C GLY A 198 31.30 -3.98 42.71
N PRO A 199 30.57 -4.76 43.52
CA PRO A 199 29.18 -4.50 43.87
C PRO A 199 29.00 -3.12 44.51
N ASN A 200 27.86 -2.47 44.26
CA ASN A 200 27.52 -1.14 44.79
C ASN A 200 28.48 -0.01 44.38
N TYR A 201 29.36 -0.23 43.41
CA TYR A 201 30.22 0.83 42.89
C TYR A 201 29.47 1.82 42.00
N GLN A 202 28.54 1.32 41.17
CA GLN A 202 27.75 2.14 40.26
C GLN A 202 26.37 1.54 40.07
N TRP A 203 25.35 2.39 40.11
CA TRP A 203 23.96 2.00 39.85
C TRP A 203 23.49 2.61 38.54
N CYS A 204 22.92 1.77 37.68
CA CYS A 204 22.29 2.20 36.44
C CYS A 204 20.79 2.33 36.68
N ILE A 205 20.27 3.56 36.61
CA ILE A 205 18.84 3.86 36.75
C ILE A 205 18.25 4.07 35.35
N ASP A 206 17.15 3.38 35.05
CA ASP A 206 16.47 3.50 33.76
C ASP A 206 14.94 3.40 33.91
N GLY A 207 14.22 4.01 32.96
CA GLY A 207 12.77 3.99 32.87
C GLY A 207 12.30 3.04 31.77
N HIS A 208 11.32 2.19 32.07
CA HIS A 208 10.77 1.23 31.12
C HIS A 208 9.43 1.68 30.53
N ASP A 209 9.48 2.20 29.30
CA ASP A 209 8.31 2.80 28.63
C ASP A 209 7.35 1.81 27.97
N LYS A 210 7.62 0.49 27.97
CA LYS A 210 6.78 -0.47 27.22
C LYS A 210 5.33 -0.54 27.73
N LEU A 211 5.11 -0.30 29.02
CA LEU A 211 3.78 -0.32 29.64
C LEU A 211 3.20 1.09 29.83
N LYS A 212 3.89 2.13 29.37
CA LYS A 212 3.44 3.51 29.48
C LYS A 212 2.11 3.76 28.77
N ALA A 213 1.89 3.09 27.64
CA ALA A 213 0.62 3.13 26.91
C ALA A 213 -0.58 2.59 27.73
N TYR A 214 -0.33 1.81 28.78
CA TYR A 214 -1.33 1.27 29.69
C TYR A 214 -1.34 2.01 31.04
N GLY A 215 -0.64 3.14 31.15
CA GLY A 215 -0.57 3.94 32.38
C GLY A 215 0.45 3.46 33.42
N PHE A 216 1.28 2.44 33.15
CA PHE A 216 2.32 1.99 34.07
C PHE A 216 3.68 2.54 33.70
N GLU A 217 4.29 3.28 34.61
CA GLU A 217 5.64 3.81 34.48
C GLU A 217 6.55 3.04 35.44
N ILE A 218 7.45 2.23 34.90
CA ILE A 218 8.37 1.42 35.71
C ILE A 218 9.73 2.10 35.71
N TYR A 219 10.26 2.37 36.89
CA TYR A 219 11.62 2.83 37.12
C TYR A 219 12.38 1.74 37.85
N ALA A 220 13.61 1.46 37.44
CA ALA A 220 14.43 0.47 38.13
C ALA A 220 15.87 0.94 38.20
N ALA A 221 16.53 0.55 39.29
CA ALA A 221 17.97 0.68 39.45
C ALA A 221 18.57 -0.72 39.50
N ILE A 222 19.64 -0.92 38.71
CA ILE A 222 20.39 -2.17 38.65
C ILE A 222 21.83 -1.88 39.05
N ASP A 223 22.39 -2.72 39.91
CA ASP A 223 23.81 -2.68 40.22
C ASP A 223 24.62 -3.08 38.97
N ALA A 224 25.57 -2.23 38.59
CA ALA A 224 26.35 -2.40 37.38
C ALA A 224 27.19 -3.69 37.40
N TYR A 225 27.66 -4.09 38.59
CA TYR A 225 28.57 -5.22 38.76
C TYR A 225 27.82 -6.56 38.83
N SER A 226 26.93 -6.70 39.82
CA SER A 226 26.17 -7.93 40.05
C SER A 226 25.01 -8.13 39.07
N ARG A 227 24.60 -7.07 38.36
CA ARG A 227 23.41 -7.03 37.49
C ARG A 227 22.09 -7.29 38.23
N ASN A 228 22.09 -7.25 39.56
CA ASN A 228 20.90 -7.41 40.39
C ASN A 228 20.07 -6.12 40.43
N ILE A 229 18.75 -6.27 40.49
CA ILE A 229 17.82 -5.17 40.75
C ILE A 229 17.96 -4.79 42.22
N ILE A 230 18.39 -3.56 42.49
CA ILE A 230 18.56 -3.03 43.85
C ILE A 230 17.34 -2.24 44.31
N TRP A 231 16.59 -1.68 43.35
CA TRP A 231 15.40 -0.91 43.60
C TRP A 231 14.54 -0.89 42.34
N PHE A 232 13.23 -0.87 42.53
CA PHE A 232 12.29 -0.56 41.47
C PHE A 232 11.07 0.16 42.03
N TYR A 233 10.43 0.95 41.19
CA TYR A 233 9.19 1.65 41.46
C TYR A 233 8.27 1.52 40.27
N VAL A 234 6.99 1.29 40.56
CA VAL A 234 5.93 1.24 39.56
C VAL A 234 4.95 2.36 39.88
N GLY A 235 4.97 3.40 39.04
CA GLY A 235 4.05 4.53 39.12
C GLY A 235 2.83 4.33 38.22
N HIS A 236 1.73 4.97 38.60
CA HIS A 236 0.55 5.13 37.76
C HIS A 236 0.58 6.51 37.10
N SER A 237 0.61 6.56 35.76
CA SER A 237 0.58 7.80 35.01
C SER A 237 -0.85 8.31 34.87
N ALA A 238 -1.09 9.59 35.14
CA ALA A 238 -2.41 10.22 34.95
C ALA A 238 -2.78 10.48 33.48
N THR A 239 -1.90 10.11 32.54
CA THR A 239 -2.12 10.28 31.09
C THR A 239 -3.01 9.21 30.46
N THR A 240 -3.67 8.37 31.27
CA THR A 240 -4.66 7.40 30.80
C THR A 240 -5.96 8.12 30.41
N ALA A 241 -5.98 8.74 29.23
CA ALA A 241 -7.23 9.03 28.54
C ALA A 241 -7.70 7.73 27.89
N LEU A 242 -8.65 7.04 28.53
CA LEU A 242 -9.56 6.13 27.83
C LEU A 242 -10.55 6.95 27.00
#